data_AF-A0AB39X3J4-F1
#
_entry.id   AF-A0AB39X3J4-F1
#
_cell.length_a   1.000
_cell.length_b   1.000
_cell.length_c   1.000
_cell.angle_alpha   90.00
_cell.angle_beta   90.00
_cell.angle_gamma   90.00
#
_symmetry.space_group_name_H-M   'P 1'
#
loop_
_entity.id
_entity.type
_entity.pdbx_description
1 polymer ?
#
loop_
_entity_poly.entity_id
_entity_poly.type
_entity_poly.pdbx_seq_one_letter_code
_entity_poly.pdbx_strand_id
1 'polypeptide(L)'
;MNDDLMRLSDLVPAYVRCYKVSTQEAAYALHELIEELYVEYGVNQWLPNSVNNFFWVGKSGSAKRSPRSYVFYFQLLSKYFYDFFDSPAEIDKSLVNCYCEDDQQSKNIPASIVYFSKAALGKWALDAGIEVPSFLLNGIAGDENECSDERKGFQTKELNSISLIINGLISLIKEVDKAHAEQPLDDAARRRATSIKHRASKLRSSRKSFDLGLAVLSLADAADIDMPKTQKTLRKYMGDDFSYGENES
;
A
#
# COMPACT_ATOMS: atom_id res chain seq x y z
N MET A 1 -5.65 2.89 30.55
CA MET A 1 -6.20 2.24 29.35
C MET A 1 -4.99 1.85 28.51
N ASN A 2 -4.90 0.61 28.01
CA ASN A 2 -3.71 0.23 27.24
C ASN A 2 -3.84 0.83 25.84
N ASP A 3 -3.08 1.89 25.54
CA ASP A 3 -3.18 2.63 24.28
C ASP A 3 -2.83 1.79 23.06
N ASP A 4 -2.23 0.61 23.26
CA ASP A 4 -1.94 -0.39 22.24
C ASP A 4 -3.19 -1.19 21.79
N LEU A 5 -4.19 -1.33 22.65
CA LEU A 5 -5.35 -2.18 22.38
C LEU A 5 -6.42 -1.45 21.55
N MET A 6 -6.90 -2.07 20.49
CA MET A 6 -7.96 -1.52 19.62
C MET A 6 -9.04 -2.57 19.32
N ARG A 7 -10.27 -2.12 19.08
CA ARG A 7 -11.36 -2.97 18.59
C ARG A 7 -11.39 -2.99 17.07
N LEU A 8 -11.81 -4.10 16.48
CA LEU A 8 -11.96 -4.22 15.02
C LEU A 8 -12.89 -3.13 14.46
N SER A 9 -14.00 -2.84 15.16
CA SER A 9 -14.95 -1.78 14.77
C SER A 9 -14.33 -0.37 14.71
N ASP A 10 -13.23 -0.15 15.43
CA ASP A 10 -12.60 1.17 15.55
C ASP A 10 -11.52 1.39 14.50
N LEU A 11 -11.14 0.34 13.75
CA LEU A 11 -10.03 0.37 12.79
C LEU A 11 -10.33 1.26 11.58
N VAL A 12 -11.48 1.08 10.92
CA VAL A 12 -11.90 1.93 9.80
C VAL A 12 -12.05 3.40 10.23
N PRO A 13 -12.77 3.73 11.33
CA PRO A 13 -12.82 5.11 11.82
C PRO A 13 -11.45 5.70 12.19
N ALA A 14 -10.54 4.91 12.76
CA ALA A 14 -9.19 5.37 13.08
C ALA A 14 -8.40 5.73 11.81
N TYR A 15 -8.50 4.90 10.77
CA TYR A 15 -7.88 5.16 9.48
C TYR A 15 -8.43 6.45 8.85
N VAL A 16 -9.76 6.59 8.79
CA VAL A 16 -10.45 7.81 8.30
C VAL A 16 -9.94 9.06 9.01
N ARG A 17 -9.85 9.04 10.34
CA ARG A 17 -9.35 10.17 11.13
C ARG A 17 -7.87 10.46 10.87
N CYS A 18 -7.05 9.43 10.74
CA CYS A 18 -5.62 9.55 10.55
C CYS A 18 -5.26 10.13 9.18
N TYR A 19 -5.93 9.65 8.12
CA TYR A 19 -5.59 9.96 6.74
C TYR A 19 -6.56 10.94 6.05
N LYS A 20 -7.66 11.32 6.70
CA LYS A 20 -8.69 12.23 6.17
C LYS A 20 -9.29 11.75 4.83
N VAL A 21 -9.52 10.45 4.72
CA VAL A 21 -10.12 9.78 3.56
C VAL A 21 -11.57 9.36 3.85
N SER A 22 -12.31 8.96 2.83
CA SER A 22 -13.66 8.41 3.00
C SER A 22 -13.64 7.06 3.71
N THR A 23 -14.78 6.65 4.29
CA THR A 23 -14.95 5.31 4.88
C THR A 23 -14.69 4.20 3.88
N GLN A 24 -15.05 4.40 2.60
CA GLN A 24 -14.85 3.42 1.54
C GLN A 24 -13.37 3.24 1.20
N GLU A 25 -12.64 4.34 1.02
CA GLU A 25 -11.18 4.30 0.78
C GLU A 25 -10.44 3.68 1.95
N ALA A 26 -10.81 4.05 3.19
CA ALA A 26 -10.21 3.45 4.39
C ALA A 26 -10.47 1.94 4.48
N ALA A 27 -11.69 1.49 4.17
CA ALA A 27 -12.02 0.07 4.19
C ALA A 27 -11.32 -0.70 3.07
N TYR A 28 -11.21 -0.11 1.88
CA TYR A 28 -10.47 -0.70 0.75
C TYR A 28 -8.99 -0.90 1.10
N ALA A 29 -8.32 0.12 1.66
CA ALA A 29 -6.93 0.00 2.09
C ALA A 29 -6.73 -1.06 3.19
N LEU A 30 -7.67 -1.18 4.12
CA LEU A 30 -7.63 -2.20 5.16
C LEU A 30 -7.94 -3.61 4.62
N HIS A 31 -8.78 -3.72 3.61
CA HIS A 31 -9.01 -4.97 2.88
C HIS A 31 -7.72 -5.43 2.19
N GLU A 32 -7.06 -4.55 1.43
CA GLU A 32 -5.76 -4.84 0.79
C GLU A 32 -4.71 -5.28 1.81
N LEU A 33 -4.59 -4.58 2.95
CA LEU A 33 -3.66 -4.97 4.01
C LEU A 33 -3.89 -6.42 4.51
N ILE A 34 -5.15 -6.83 4.72
CA ILE A 34 -5.47 -8.18 5.16
C ILE A 34 -5.20 -9.22 4.06
N GLU A 35 -5.46 -8.89 2.80
CA GLU A 35 -5.15 -9.76 1.66
C GLU A 35 -3.63 -9.94 1.47
N GLU A 36 -2.84 -8.87 1.61
CA GLU A 36 -1.38 -8.96 1.55
C GLU A 36 -0.82 -9.82 2.70
N LEU A 37 -1.34 -9.62 3.92
CA LEU A 37 -1.00 -10.48 5.07
C LEU A 37 -1.43 -11.94 4.84
N TYR A 38 -2.54 -12.17 4.14
CA TYR A 38 -2.99 -13.51 3.79
C TYR A 38 -2.06 -14.17 2.77
N VAL A 39 -1.66 -13.44 1.72
CA VAL A 39 -0.69 -13.94 0.74
C VAL A 39 0.62 -14.30 1.44
N GLU A 40 1.15 -13.42 2.28
CA GLU A 40 2.44 -13.68 2.92
C GLU A 40 2.34 -14.80 3.97
N TYR A 41 1.48 -14.64 4.96
CA TYR A 41 1.44 -15.61 6.06
C TYR A 41 0.59 -16.83 5.76
N GLY A 42 -0.55 -16.65 5.11
CA GLY A 42 -1.47 -17.75 4.81
C GLY A 42 -1.00 -18.64 3.66
N VAL A 43 -0.46 -18.06 2.59
CA VAL A 43 -0.07 -18.78 1.37
C VAL A 43 1.43 -19.08 1.33
N ASN A 44 2.30 -18.06 1.43
CA ASN A 44 3.74 -18.25 1.28
C ASN A 44 4.33 -19.03 2.47
N GLN A 45 3.97 -18.63 3.69
CA GLN A 45 4.49 -19.25 4.92
C GLN A 45 3.64 -20.42 5.44
N TRP A 46 2.49 -20.71 4.81
CA TRP A 46 1.58 -21.80 5.21
C TRP A 46 1.06 -21.70 6.66
N LEU A 47 0.79 -20.48 7.13
CA LEU A 47 0.24 -20.17 8.45
C LEU A 47 -1.17 -19.56 8.34
N PRO A 48 -2.19 -20.30 7.83
CA PRO A 48 -3.52 -19.77 7.56
C PRO A 48 -4.30 -19.31 8.80
N ASN A 49 -3.91 -19.78 9.98
CA ASN A 49 -4.56 -19.43 11.26
C ASN A 49 -3.80 -18.37 12.06
N SER A 50 -2.67 -17.85 11.55
CA SER A 50 -1.80 -16.89 12.24
C SER A 50 -2.52 -15.61 12.68
N VAL A 51 -3.58 -15.22 11.98
CA VAL A 51 -4.43 -14.07 12.34
C VAL A 51 -5.01 -14.16 13.75
N ASN A 52 -5.23 -15.36 14.29
CA ASN A 52 -5.73 -15.60 15.65
C ASN A 52 -4.70 -15.31 16.75
N ASN A 53 -3.42 -15.13 16.39
CA ASN A 53 -2.42 -14.64 17.32
C ASN A 53 -2.63 -13.16 17.62
N PHE A 54 -3.23 -12.42 16.68
CA PHE A 54 -3.37 -10.97 16.72
C PHE A 54 -4.80 -10.52 17.02
N PHE A 55 -5.80 -11.25 16.54
CA PHE A 55 -7.22 -10.95 16.75
C PHE A 55 -7.86 -11.96 17.71
N TRP A 56 -8.67 -11.46 18.65
CA TRP A 56 -9.41 -12.32 19.56
C TRP A 56 -10.74 -11.70 20.00
N VAL A 57 -11.68 -12.55 20.41
CA VAL A 57 -12.95 -12.11 21.01
C VAL A 57 -12.75 -11.82 22.50
N GLY A 58 -13.18 -10.64 22.95
CA GLY A 58 -13.16 -10.23 24.35
C GLY A 58 -14.34 -10.78 25.15
N LYS A 59 -14.19 -10.81 26.48
CA LYS A 59 -15.29 -11.04 27.41
C LYS A 59 -16.25 -9.86 27.42
N SER A 60 -17.47 -10.08 27.92
CA SER A 60 -18.44 -8.99 28.11
C SER A 60 -17.81 -7.82 28.89
N GLY A 61 -17.78 -6.65 28.26
CA GLY A 61 -17.21 -5.42 28.82
C GLY A 61 -15.67 -5.43 29.01
N SER A 62 -14.94 -6.41 28.49
CA SER A 62 -13.49 -6.54 28.73
C SER A 62 -12.72 -7.06 27.52
N ALA A 63 -11.51 -6.54 27.33
CA ALA A 63 -10.57 -7.02 26.32
C ALA A 63 -9.95 -8.39 26.65
N LYS A 64 -10.17 -8.94 27.85
CA LYS A 64 -9.67 -10.27 28.21
C LYS A 64 -10.28 -11.31 27.27
N ARG A 65 -9.48 -12.23 26.73
CA ARG A 65 -9.93 -13.30 25.84
C ARG A 65 -11.15 -14.04 26.41
N SER A 66 -12.15 -14.21 25.56
CA SER A 66 -13.35 -15.02 25.81
C SER A 66 -12.94 -16.44 26.23
N PRO A 67 -13.70 -17.10 27.12
CA PRO A 67 -13.50 -18.51 27.42
C PRO A 67 -13.93 -19.42 26.27
N ARG A 68 -14.77 -18.93 25.35
CA ARG A 68 -15.12 -19.63 24.10
C ARG A 68 -14.01 -19.46 23.06
N SER A 69 -13.76 -20.54 22.32
CA SER A 69 -12.80 -20.62 21.22
C SER A 69 -13.41 -20.10 19.93
N TYR A 70 -13.07 -18.85 19.60
CA TYR A 70 -13.41 -18.23 18.31
C TYR A 70 -12.17 -18.20 17.42
N VAL A 71 -12.34 -18.63 16.17
CA VAL A 71 -11.30 -18.69 15.14
C VAL A 71 -11.70 -17.76 13.99
N PHE A 72 -10.80 -16.83 13.69
CA PHE A 72 -10.86 -15.96 12.54
C PHE A 72 -10.04 -16.56 11.40
N TYR A 73 -10.56 -16.40 10.19
CA TYR A 73 -9.85 -16.68 8.96
C TYR A 73 -9.62 -15.38 8.20
N PHE A 74 -8.49 -15.29 7.48
CA PHE A 74 -8.15 -14.11 6.69
C PHE A 74 -9.28 -13.71 5.75
N GLN A 75 -9.89 -14.67 5.04
CA GLN A 75 -10.96 -14.43 4.10
C GLN A 75 -12.20 -13.80 4.76
N LEU A 76 -12.49 -14.18 6.01
CA LEU A 76 -13.65 -13.63 6.74
C LEU A 76 -13.37 -12.22 7.26
N LEU A 77 -12.14 -11.93 7.68
CA LEU A 77 -11.72 -10.58 8.07
C LEU A 77 -11.59 -9.65 6.86
N SER A 78 -11.06 -10.14 5.76
CA SER A 78 -11.00 -9.43 4.49
C SER A 78 -12.40 -9.06 3.99
N LYS A 79 -13.33 -10.04 4.04
CA LYS A 79 -14.73 -9.81 3.70
C LYS A 79 -15.38 -8.74 4.58
N TYR A 80 -15.06 -8.70 5.88
CA TYR A 80 -15.58 -7.67 6.77
C TYR A 80 -15.26 -6.26 6.27
N PHE A 81 -14.04 -6.01 5.76
CA PHE A 81 -13.69 -4.72 5.17
C PHE A 81 -14.29 -4.51 3.78
N TYR A 82 -14.34 -5.58 2.96
CA TYR A 82 -15.03 -5.55 1.66
C TYR A 82 -16.48 -5.05 1.76
N ASP A 83 -17.19 -5.50 2.81
CA ASP A 83 -18.58 -5.12 3.04
C ASP A 83 -18.79 -3.62 3.30
N PHE A 84 -17.73 -2.86 3.62
CA PHE A 84 -17.83 -1.40 3.76
C PHE A 84 -17.84 -0.66 2.43
N PHE A 85 -17.16 -1.15 1.39
CA PHE A 85 -16.91 -0.38 0.17
C PHE A 85 -17.65 -0.87 -1.08
N ASP A 86 -17.96 -2.16 -1.22
CA ASP A 86 -18.52 -2.73 -2.47
C ASP A 86 -19.74 -3.66 -2.25
N SER A 87 -20.41 -3.56 -1.11
CA SER A 87 -21.48 -4.49 -0.72
C SER A 87 -22.85 -3.81 -0.62
N PRO A 88 -23.96 -4.54 -0.87
CA PRO A 88 -25.31 -3.98 -0.82
C PRO A 88 -25.60 -3.29 0.52
N ALA A 89 -26.43 -2.25 0.50
CA ALA A 89 -26.77 -1.45 1.68
C ALA A 89 -27.40 -2.26 2.84
N GLU A 90 -27.88 -3.48 2.57
CA GLU A 90 -28.56 -4.36 3.53
C GLU A 90 -27.61 -5.19 4.42
N ILE A 91 -26.29 -5.17 4.17
CA ILE A 91 -25.34 -5.93 5.00
C ILE A 91 -25.06 -5.17 6.31
N ASP A 92 -25.23 -5.88 7.43
CA ASP A 92 -24.90 -5.35 8.76
C ASP A 92 -23.37 -5.26 8.96
N LYS A 93 -22.83 -4.06 8.72
CA LYS A 93 -21.41 -3.72 8.86
C LYS A 93 -20.91 -3.72 10.31
N SER A 94 -21.80 -3.93 11.29
CA SER A 94 -21.43 -4.04 12.70
C SER A 94 -20.95 -5.45 13.09
N LEU A 95 -21.16 -6.44 12.23
CA LEU A 95 -20.85 -7.84 12.49
C LEU A 95 -19.67 -8.33 11.67
N VAL A 96 -18.89 -9.23 12.26
CA VAL A 96 -17.81 -9.97 11.61
C VAL A 96 -18.08 -11.47 11.75
N ASN A 97 -17.80 -12.23 10.67
CA ASN A 97 -17.96 -13.67 10.68
C ASN A 97 -16.71 -14.35 11.26
N CYS A 98 -16.92 -15.39 12.06
CA CYS A 98 -15.87 -16.23 12.64
C CYS A 98 -16.39 -17.65 12.83
N TYR A 99 -15.50 -18.62 13.06
CA TYR A 99 -15.87 -19.98 13.45
C TYR A 99 -15.79 -20.15 14.96
N CYS A 100 -16.84 -20.65 15.60
CA CYS A 100 -16.81 -20.99 17.02
C CYS A 100 -16.57 -22.49 17.17
N GLU A 101 -15.43 -22.88 17.73
CA GLU A 101 -15.08 -24.30 17.90
C GLU A 101 -16.00 -25.01 18.89
N ASP A 102 -16.39 -24.33 19.97
CA ASP A 102 -17.30 -24.89 20.99
C ASP A 102 -18.68 -25.24 20.41
N ASP A 103 -19.17 -24.40 19.50
CA ASP A 103 -20.49 -24.55 18.90
C ASP A 103 -20.43 -25.25 17.52
N GLN A 104 -19.22 -25.58 17.04
CA GLN A 104 -18.92 -26.16 15.72
C GLN A 104 -19.64 -25.48 14.55
N GLN A 105 -19.76 -24.15 14.58
CA GLN A 105 -20.49 -23.39 13.57
C GLN A 105 -19.92 -22.00 13.35
N SER A 106 -20.13 -21.48 12.14
CA SER A 106 -19.84 -20.08 11.83
C SER A 106 -20.84 -19.16 12.52
N LYS A 107 -20.35 -18.06 13.07
CA LYS A 107 -21.13 -17.07 13.80
C LYS A 107 -20.77 -15.66 13.34
N ASN A 108 -21.81 -14.84 13.18
CA ASN A 108 -21.65 -13.40 13.09
C ASN A 108 -21.64 -12.84 14.51
N ILE A 109 -20.55 -12.16 14.87
CA ILE A 109 -20.38 -11.53 16.18
C ILE A 109 -20.13 -10.03 16.00
N PRO A 110 -20.44 -9.18 17.00
CA PRO A 110 -20.14 -7.76 16.89
C PRO A 110 -18.64 -7.49 16.73
N ALA A 111 -18.24 -6.71 15.72
CA ALA A 111 -16.85 -6.28 15.54
C ALA A 111 -16.34 -5.45 16.75
N SER A 112 -17.26 -4.86 17.52
CA SER A 112 -16.97 -4.10 18.75
C SER A 112 -16.48 -4.95 19.93
N ILE A 113 -16.64 -6.28 19.86
CA ILE A 113 -16.11 -7.21 20.88
C ILE A 113 -14.87 -7.97 20.39
N VAL A 114 -14.40 -7.69 19.18
CA VAL A 114 -13.15 -8.24 18.64
C VAL A 114 -12.03 -7.24 18.91
N TYR A 115 -10.96 -7.69 19.54
CA TYR A 115 -9.82 -6.89 19.95
C TYR A 115 -8.54 -7.37 19.26
N PHE A 116 -7.60 -6.45 19.10
CA PHE A 116 -6.25 -6.72 18.67
C PHE A 116 -5.26 -5.73 19.32
N SER A 117 -3.97 -6.06 19.26
CA SER A 117 -2.87 -5.15 19.63
C SER A 117 -2.39 -4.42 18.36
N LYS A 118 -2.38 -3.09 18.40
CA LYS A 118 -1.92 -2.26 17.28
C LYS A 118 -0.45 -2.50 16.99
N ALA A 119 0.40 -2.48 18.01
CA ALA A 119 1.82 -2.69 17.87
C ALA A 119 2.14 -4.10 17.36
N ALA A 120 1.40 -5.12 17.82
CA ALA A 120 1.59 -6.48 17.32
C ALA A 120 1.18 -6.61 15.84
N LEU A 121 0.03 -6.06 15.44
CA LEU A 121 -0.43 -6.05 14.06
C LEU A 121 0.53 -5.24 13.16
N GLY A 122 0.96 -4.07 13.63
CA GLY A 122 1.89 -3.21 12.89
C GLY A 122 3.25 -3.86 12.72
N LYS A 123 3.80 -4.49 13.77
CA LYS A 123 5.04 -5.26 13.65
C LYS A 123 4.88 -6.44 12.68
N TRP A 124 3.76 -7.16 12.78
CA TRP A 124 3.50 -8.31 11.91
C TRP A 124 3.44 -7.92 10.43
N ALA A 125 2.83 -6.78 10.10
CA ALA A 125 2.85 -6.27 8.73
C ALA A 125 4.23 -5.76 8.29
N LEU A 126 5.00 -5.10 9.18
CA LEU A 126 6.38 -4.70 8.87
C LEU A 126 7.30 -5.91 8.62
N ASP A 127 7.17 -6.97 9.40
CA ASP A 127 7.94 -8.21 9.25
C ASP A 127 7.63 -8.91 7.91
N ALA A 128 6.47 -8.65 7.32
CA ALA A 128 6.07 -9.07 5.97
C ALA A 128 6.50 -8.10 4.85
N GLY A 129 7.16 -6.98 5.17
CA GLY A 129 7.52 -5.96 4.20
C GLY A 129 6.34 -5.13 3.67
N ILE A 130 5.20 -5.14 4.36
CA ILE A 130 3.97 -4.46 3.96
C ILE A 130 3.94 -3.04 4.54
N GLU A 131 3.38 -2.08 3.79
CA GLU A 131 3.19 -0.73 4.28
C GLU A 131 2.15 -0.71 5.42
N VAL A 132 2.54 -0.13 6.57
CA VAL A 132 1.71 -0.15 7.77
C VAL A 132 1.09 1.22 8.05
N PRO A 133 -0.23 1.29 8.29
CA PRO A 133 -0.86 2.51 8.75
C PRO A 133 -0.17 3.08 10.00
N SER A 134 0.25 4.34 9.92
CA SER A 134 1.08 5.01 10.94
C SER A 134 0.47 4.94 12.35
N PHE A 135 -0.85 4.98 12.48
CA PHE A 135 -1.53 4.88 13.77
C PHE A 135 -1.41 3.51 14.45
N LEU A 136 -1.05 2.45 13.71
CA LEU A 136 -0.74 1.12 14.25
C LEU A 136 0.67 1.04 14.85
N LEU A 137 1.54 1.99 14.50
CA LEU A 137 2.93 2.03 14.98
C LEU A 137 3.10 2.83 16.29
N ASN A 138 2.06 3.55 16.72
CA ASN A 138 2.06 4.30 17.98
C ASN A 138 2.08 3.32 19.16
N GLY A 139 3.29 3.00 19.64
CA GLY A 139 3.58 2.03 20.70
C GLY A 139 4.89 1.25 20.53
N ILE A 140 5.54 1.32 19.36
CA ILE A 140 6.78 0.58 19.06
C ILE A 140 8.06 1.39 19.40
N ALA A 141 7.94 2.68 19.67
CA ALA A 141 9.02 3.54 20.16
C ALA A 141 8.48 4.43 21.29
N GLY A 142 9.31 4.68 22.30
CA GLY A 142 8.96 5.49 23.47
C GLY A 142 8.36 6.84 23.09
N ASP A 143 7.43 7.30 23.92
CA ASP A 143 6.73 8.58 23.85
C ASP A 143 7.59 9.68 23.21
N GLU A 144 7.18 10.16 22.03
CA GLU A 144 6.96 11.58 21.80
C GLU A 144 5.75 11.79 20.89
N ASN A 145 4.76 12.43 21.51
CA ASN A 145 3.64 13.19 20.99
C ASN A 145 3.63 13.58 19.51
N GLU A 146 2.40 13.51 19.02
CA GLU A 146 1.86 14.27 17.90
C GLU A 146 2.37 13.92 16.51
N CYS A 147 1.42 13.99 15.58
CA CYS A 147 1.60 14.07 14.15
C CYS A 147 2.37 15.36 13.77
N SER A 148 3.56 15.57 14.32
CA SER A 148 4.29 16.84 14.37
C SER A 148 5.33 16.90 13.24
N ASP A 149 4.92 17.60 12.19
CA ASP A 149 5.63 18.31 11.12
C ASP A 149 6.96 17.84 10.50
N GLU A 150 7.88 17.17 11.19
CA GLU A 150 9.17 16.80 10.59
C GLU A 150 9.07 15.58 9.66
N ARG A 151 8.31 14.55 10.06
CA ARG A 151 7.95 13.44 9.14
C ARG A 151 7.06 13.92 8.01
N LYS A 152 6.17 14.89 8.25
CA LYS A 152 5.35 15.48 7.18
C LYS A 152 6.21 16.24 6.19
N GLY A 153 7.21 17.01 6.64
CA GLY A 153 8.12 17.72 5.73
C GLY A 153 8.96 16.76 4.87
N PHE A 154 9.42 15.65 5.45
CA PHE A 154 10.13 14.60 4.74
C PHE A 154 9.21 13.84 3.76
N GLN A 155 8.05 13.37 4.22
CA GLN A 155 7.04 12.73 3.38
C GLN A 155 6.50 13.65 2.29
N THR A 156 6.30 14.94 2.54
CA THR A 156 5.81 15.90 1.52
C THR A 156 6.86 16.08 0.41
N LYS A 157 8.14 16.16 0.75
CA LYS A 157 9.21 16.25 -0.26
C LYS A 157 9.32 14.96 -1.07
N GLU A 158 9.17 13.80 -0.44
CA GLU A 158 9.17 12.51 -1.12
C GLU A 158 7.92 12.33 -2.00
N LEU A 159 6.73 12.63 -1.49
CA LEU A 159 5.47 12.59 -2.25
C LEU A 159 5.47 13.57 -3.42
N ASN A 160 6.04 14.77 -3.26
CA ASN A 160 6.22 15.70 -4.36
C ASN A 160 7.17 15.14 -5.42
N SER A 161 8.25 14.47 -4.99
CA SER A 161 9.19 13.82 -5.91
C SER A 161 8.52 12.67 -6.67
N ILE A 162 7.76 11.83 -5.97
CA ILE A 162 6.99 10.72 -6.56
C ILE A 162 5.93 11.26 -7.54
N SER A 163 5.16 12.27 -7.12
CA SER A 163 4.14 12.90 -7.96
C SER A 163 4.74 13.51 -9.24
N LEU A 164 5.90 14.18 -9.13
CA LEU A 164 6.65 14.68 -10.29
C LEU A 164 7.12 13.55 -11.20
N ILE A 165 7.60 12.43 -10.64
CA ILE A 165 7.99 11.25 -11.44
C ILE A 165 6.79 10.70 -12.19
N ILE A 166 5.68 10.44 -11.50
CA ILE A 166 4.48 9.85 -12.10
C ILE A 166 3.90 10.76 -13.18
N ASN A 167 3.71 12.05 -12.89
CA ASN A 167 3.19 13.02 -13.86
C ASN A 167 4.14 13.19 -15.05
N GLY A 168 5.46 13.17 -14.81
CA GLY A 168 6.47 13.20 -15.86
C GLY A 168 6.41 11.97 -16.76
N LEU A 169 6.29 10.77 -16.20
CA LEU A 169 6.15 9.51 -16.95
C LEU A 169 4.87 9.49 -17.80
N ILE A 170 3.73 9.93 -17.24
CA ILE A 170 2.47 10.05 -17.98
C ILE A 170 2.63 11.03 -19.15
N SER A 171 3.29 12.16 -18.91
CA SER A 171 3.55 13.16 -19.95
C SER A 171 4.48 12.61 -21.03
N LEU A 172 5.49 11.81 -20.66
CA LEU A 172 6.41 11.16 -21.59
C LEU A 172 5.66 10.20 -22.50
N ILE A 173 4.73 9.41 -21.96
CA ILE A 173 3.90 8.51 -22.75
C ILE A 173 3.09 9.31 -23.77
N LYS A 174 2.46 10.43 -23.36
CA LYS A 174 1.70 11.30 -24.25
C LYS A 174 2.56 11.92 -25.35
N GLU A 175 3.74 12.45 -25.02
CA GLU A 175 4.63 13.07 -26.02
C GLU A 175 5.26 12.03 -26.97
N VAL A 176 5.54 10.82 -26.48
CA VAL A 176 5.97 9.71 -27.34
C VAL A 176 4.85 9.29 -28.30
N ASP A 177 3.62 9.14 -27.80
CA ASP A 177 2.46 8.82 -28.63
C ASP A 177 2.23 9.92 -29.68
N LYS A 178 2.19 11.18 -29.26
CA LYS A 178 2.09 12.36 -30.11
C LYS A 178 3.14 12.39 -31.21
N ALA A 179 4.41 12.14 -30.86
CA ALA A 179 5.49 12.10 -31.83
C ALA A 179 5.25 11.03 -32.93
N HIS A 180 4.60 9.92 -32.60
CA HIS A 180 4.29 8.84 -33.55
C HIS A 180 2.99 9.07 -34.33
N ALA A 181 1.95 9.61 -33.69
CA ALA A 181 0.61 9.75 -34.24
C ALA A 181 0.39 11.05 -35.03
N GLU A 182 0.99 12.16 -34.60
CA GLU A 182 0.74 13.47 -35.20
C GLU A 182 1.76 13.82 -36.31
N GLN A 183 1.27 14.50 -37.36
CA GLN A 183 2.15 15.10 -38.37
C GLN A 183 2.72 16.42 -37.84
N PRO A 184 4.05 16.61 -37.83
CA PRO A 184 4.66 17.85 -37.36
C PRO A 184 4.27 19.04 -38.24
N LEU A 185 3.82 20.14 -37.63
CA LEU A 185 3.39 21.35 -38.33
C LEU A 185 4.56 22.23 -38.79
N ASP A 186 5.73 22.10 -38.16
CA ASP A 186 6.95 22.86 -38.49
C ASP A 186 8.24 22.02 -38.36
N ASP A 187 9.36 22.62 -38.80
CA ASP A 187 10.68 21.99 -38.77
C ASP A 187 11.19 21.72 -37.34
N ALA A 188 10.83 22.58 -36.40
CA ALA A 188 11.21 22.46 -35.00
C ALA A 188 10.51 21.28 -34.33
N ALA A 189 9.19 21.14 -34.52
CA ALA A 189 8.39 20.02 -34.06
C ALA A 189 8.83 18.72 -34.73
N ARG A 190 9.19 18.75 -36.01
CA ARG A 190 9.72 17.57 -36.71
C ARG A 190 11.04 17.09 -36.12
N ARG A 191 11.97 18.00 -35.82
CA ARG A 191 13.23 17.66 -35.14
C ARG A 191 12.98 17.12 -33.73
N ARG A 192 12.06 17.74 -32.97
CA ARG A 192 11.67 17.29 -31.63
C ARG A 192 11.08 15.88 -31.65
N ALA A 193 10.07 15.64 -32.49
CA ALA A 193 9.45 14.33 -32.66
C ALA A 193 10.47 13.25 -33.07
N THR A 194 11.42 13.58 -33.94
CA THR A 194 12.49 12.65 -34.35
C THR A 194 13.45 12.34 -33.18
N SER A 195 13.81 13.34 -32.40
CA SER A 195 14.62 13.18 -31.18
C SER A 195 13.91 12.29 -30.16
N ILE A 196 12.63 12.53 -29.88
CA ILE A 196 11.80 11.73 -28.98
C ILE A 196 11.77 10.26 -29.43
N LYS A 197 11.45 9.99 -30.72
CA LYS A 197 11.46 8.62 -31.27
C LYS A 197 12.80 7.92 -31.09
N HIS A 198 13.90 8.64 -31.38
CA HIS A 198 15.25 8.09 -31.26
C HIS A 198 15.65 7.82 -29.80
N ARG A 199 15.22 8.64 -28.85
CA ARG A 199 15.49 8.43 -27.41
C ARG A 199 14.60 7.33 -26.84
N ALA A 200 13.34 7.26 -27.23
CA ALA A 200 12.41 6.21 -26.81
C ALA A 200 12.86 4.82 -27.27
N SER A 201 13.41 4.70 -28.49
CA SER A 201 13.93 3.41 -28.99
C SER A 201 15.12 2.89 -28.17
N LYS A 202 15.90 3.78 -27.54
CA LYS A 202 17.02 3.38 -26.66
C LYS A 202 16.56 2.78 -25.34
N LEU A 203 15.32 3.03 -24.90
CA LEU A 203 14.77 2.40 -23.69
C LEU A 203 14.68 0.87 -23.81
N ARG A 204 14.64 0.33 -25.04
CA ARG A 204 14.63 -1.12 -25.29
C ARG A 204 16.03 -1.75 -25.34
N SER A 205 17.07 -1.04 -24.92
CA SER A 205 18.44 -1.54 -25.02
C SER A 205 18.68 -2.71 -24.07
N SER A 206 19.13 -3.84 -24.61
CA SER A 206 19.56 -5.02 -23.85
C SER A 206 21.04 -4.97 -23.44
N ARG A 207 21.69 -3.81 -23.52
CA ARG A 207 23.12 -3.67 -23.19
C ARG A 207 23.32 -3.81 -21.69
N LYS A 208 24.33 -4.59 -21.30
CA LYS A 208 24.70 -4.81 -19.88
C LYS A 208 25.09 -3.52 -19.13
N SER A 209 25.53 -2.47 -19.84
CA SER A 209 25.87 -1.16 -19.28
C SER A 209 24.77 -0.10 -19.45
N PHE A 210 23.55 -0.52 -19.79
CA PHE A 210 22.44 0.40 -19.99
C PHE A 210 21.95 0.97 -18.66
N ASP A 211 21.94 2.31 -18.55
CA ASP A 211 21.37 3.01 -17.41
C ASP A 211 19.97 3.53 -17.77
N LEU A 212 18.96 2.84 -17.25
CA LEU A 212 17.57 3.19 -17.50
C LEU A 212 17.21 4.59 -16.96
N GLY A 213 17.74 4.97 -15.80
CA GLY A 213 17.50 6.30 -15.21
C GLY A 213 18.02 7.43 -16.09
N LEU A 214 19.24 7.30 -16.63
CA LEU A 214 19.78 8.28 -17.59
C LEU A 214 19.04 8.27 -18.93
N ALA A 215 18.58 7.11 -19.38
CA ALA A 215 17.82 7.01 -20.62
C ALA A 215 16.45 7.70 -20.50
N VAL A 216 15.77 7.55 -19.35
CA VAL A 216 14.51 8.24 -19.04
C VAL A 216 14.72 9.75 -18.96
N LEU A 217 15.76 10.23 -18.26
CA LEU A 217 16.08 11.66 -18.21
C LEU A 217 16.38 12.24 -19.59
N SER A 218 17.17 11.53 -20.39
CA SER A 218 17.48 11.96 -21.75
C SER A 218 16.26 11.98 -22.67
N LEU A 219 15.22 11.18 -22.39
CA LEU A 219 13.95 11.24 -23.10
C LEU A 219 13.11 12.43 -22.63
N ALA A 220 13.06 12.69 -21.31
CA ALA A 220 12.38 13.84 -20.73
C ALA A 220 12.92 15.17 -21.27
N ASP A 221 14.26 15.30 -21.36
CA ASP A 221 14.92 16.47 -21.95
C ASP A 221 14.53 16.68 -23.42
N ALA A 222 14.41 15.60 -24.20
CA ALA A 222 14.01 15.69 -25.61
C ALA A 222 12.52 16.03 -25.79
N ALA A 223 11.69 15.63 -24.82
CA ALA A 223 10.26 15.90 -24.78
C ALA A 223 9.90 17.22 -24.08
N ASP A 224 10.88 17.93 -23.51
CA ASP A 224 10.67 19.18 -22.77
C ASP A 224 9.70 18.99 -21.57
N ILE A 225 9.84 17.86 -20.87
CA ILE A 225 8.99 17.49 -19.73
C ILE A 225 9.73 17.73 -18.43
N ASP A 226 9.03 18.36 -17.49
CA ASP A 226 9.55 18.55 -16.14
C ASP A 226 9.54 17.23 -15.37
N MET A 227 10.74 16.69 -15.14
CA MET A 227 11.01 15.51 -14.32
C MET A 227 12.13 15.83 -13.33
N PRO A 228 12.27 15.07 -12.22
CA PRO A 228 13.38 15.26 -11.31
C PRO A 228 14.72 15.17 -12.04
N LYS A 229 15.47 16.27 -12.08
CA LYS A 229 16.70 16.42 -12.89
C LYS A 229 17.88 15.55 -12.44
N THR A 230 17.73 14.81 -11.34
CA THR A 230 18.82 14.05 -10.74
C THR A 230 18.60 12.56 -10.89
N GLN A 231 19.53 11.91 -11.58
CA GLN A 231 19.61 10.45 -11.71
C GLN A 231 19.52 9.74 -10.35
N LYS A 232 20.10 10.35 -9.30
CA LYS A 232 20.05 9.84 -7.92
C LYS A 232 18.63 9.71 -7.38
N THR A 233 17.75 10.67 -7.69
CA THR A 233 16.35 10.65 -7.24
C THR A 233 15.56 9.57 -7.97
N LEU A 234 15.72 9.46 -9.29
CA LEU A 234 15.09 8.38 -10.07
C LEU A 234 15.55 7.00 -9.60
N ARG A 235 16.86 6.78 -9.44
CA ARG A 235 17.41 5.51 -8.95
C ARG A 235 16.86 5.12 -7.58
N LYS A 236 16.72 6.09 -6.66
CA LYS A 236 16.14 5.85 -5.33
C LYS A 236 14.75 5.20 -5.40
N TYR A 237 13.92 5.61 -6.36
CA TYR A 237 12.54 5.11 -6.48
C TYR A 237 12.38 3.95 -7.46
N MET A 238 13.34 3.73 -8.35
CA MET A 238 13.32 2.61 -9.31
C MET A 238 13.86 1.31 -8.71
N GLY A 239 14.54 1.36 -7.56
CA GLY A 239 15.19 0.21 -6.95
C GLY A 239 16.51 -0.17 -7.64
N ASP A 240 17.39 -0.84 -6.88
CA ASP A 240 18.69 -1.29 -7.40
C ASP A 240 18.58 -2.53 -8.30
N ASP A 241 17.41 -3.17 -8.42
CA ASP A 241 17.18 -4.38 -9.23
C ASP A 241 17.29 -4.16 -10.76
N PHE A 242 17.42 -2.91 -11.20
CA PHE A 242 17.79 -2.58 -12.59
C PHE A 242 19.31 -2.47 -12.79
N SER A 243 20.09 -2.61 -11.71
CA SER A 243 21.51 -2.90 -11.74
C SER A 243 21.72 -4.35 -11.29
N TYR A 244 22.52 -5.09 -12.06
CA TYR A 244 22.88 -6.50 -11.85
C TYR A 244 21.94 -7.54 -12.46
N GLY A 245 22.24 -7.83 -13.73
CA GLY A 245 22.36 -9.23 -14.13
C GLY A 245 23.60 -9.82 -13.46
N GLU A 246 23.41 -10.50 -12.34
CA GLU A 246 24.29 -11.56 -11.86
C GLU A 246 23.48 -12.83 -11.58
N ASN A 247 23.76 -13.82 -12.43
CA ASN A 247 23.74 -15.27 -12.23
C ASN A 247 22.40 -15.99 -11.96
N GLU A 248 21.99 -16.81 -12.93
CA GLU A 248 22.04 -18.26 -12.74
C GLU A 248 22.67 -18.91 -13.98
N SER A 249 23.61 -19.83 -13.72
CA SER A 249 24.28 -20.70 -14.70
C SER A 249 23.55 -22.03 -14.80
#